data_AF-A0A660Q695-F1
#
_entry.id   AF-A0A660Q695-F1
#
_cell.length_a   1.000
_cell.length_b   1.000
_cell.length_c   1.000
_cell.angle_alpha   90.00
_cell.angle_beta   90.00
_cell.angle_gamma   90.00
#
_symmetry.space_group_name_H-M   'P 1'
#
loop_
_entity.id
_entity.type
_entity.pdbx_description
1 polymer ?
#
loop_
_entity_poly.entity_id
_entity_poly.type
_entity_poly.pdbx_seq_one_letter_code
_entity_poly.pdbx_strand_id
1 'polypeptide(L)'
;MKTDDNEIFELHAEFCRMIASSRRLRIIQLLEKKEMNVGDMAEALGVPSSNISQHLRVLRNHNVVKARKEGQTVFYSLSNLRLPKACTEIRSILLEGMENAGKKAKRMTK
;
A
#
# COMPACT_ATOMS: atom_id res chain seq x y z
N MET A 1 16.54 -22.63 -2.46
CA MET A 1 17.29 -21.42 -2.87
C MET A 1 17.80 -20.78 -1.60
N LYS A 2 19.13 -20.76 -1.37
CA LYS A 2 19.71 -20.05 -0.23
C LYS A 2 19.96 -18.62 -0.70
N THR A 3 19.06 -17.71 -0.34
CA THR A 3 19.23 -16.28 -0.62
C THR A 3 20.29 -15.76 0.36
N ASP A 4 21.28 -15.02 -0.14
CA ASP A 4 22.27 -14.34 0.71
C ASP A 4 21.57 -13.27 1.57
N ASP A 5 22.04 -13.06 2.79
CA ASP A 5 21.41 -12.12 3.73
C ASP A 5 21.40 -10.69 3.16
N ASN A 6 22.43 -10.29 2.40
CA ASN A 6 22.44 -8.98 1.74
C ASN A 6 21.42 -8.89 0.59
N GLU A 7 21.28 -9.96 -0.19
CA GLU A 7 20.36 -10.02 -1.32
C GLU A 7 18.90 -9.85 -0.85
N ILE A 8 18.52 -10.47 0.27
CA ILE A 8 17.16 -10.31 0.80
C ILE A 8 16.89 -8.89 1.29
N PHE A 9 17.88 -8.18 1.85
CA PHE A 9 17.72 -6.78 2.24
C PHE A 9 17.58 -5.85 1.03
N GLU A 10 18.31 -6.09 -0.06
CA GLU A 10 18.15 -5.32 -1.30
C GLU A 10 16.78 -5.53 -1.94
N LEU A 11 16.31 -6.77 -2.02
CA LEU A 11 14.96 -7.10 -2.48
C LEU A 11 13.89 -6.44 -1.59
N HIS A 12 14.10 -6.42 -0.28
CA HIS A 12 13.21 -5.75 0.66
C HIS A 12 13.20 -4.23 0.42
N ALA A 13 14.36 -3.60 0.26
CA ALA A 13 14.45 -2.17 -0.02
C ALA A 13 13.75 -1.81 -1.35
N GLU A 14 13.93 -2.61 -2.40
CA GLU A 14 13.23 -2.44 -3.67
C GLU A 14 11.71 -2.57 -3.52
N PHE A 15 11.27 -3.60 -2.80
CA PHE A 15 9.86 -3.80 -2.51
C PHE A 15 9.26 -2.60 -1.75
N CYS A 16 9.97 -2.08 -0.75
CA CYS A 16 9.59 -0.89 0.00
C CYS A 16 9.50 0.36 -0.91
N ARG A 17 10.49 0.61 -1.77
CA ARG A 17 10.44 1.70 -2.77
C ARG A 17 9.22 1.58 -3.69
N MET A 18 8.89 0.36 -4.09
CA MET A 18 7.74 0.08 -4.93
C MET A 18 6.40 0.30 -4.21
N ILE A 19 6.28 0.10 -2.90
CA ILE A 19 5.02 0.42 -2.18
C ILE A 19 4.97 1.86 -1.66
N ALA A 20 6.11 2.56 -1.58
CA ALA A 20 6.25 3.93 -1.09
C ALA A 20 5.59 4.96 -2.03
N SER A 21 4.26 4.96 -2.08
CA SER A 21 3.43 6.01 -2.66
C SER A 21 2.14 6.08 -1.85
N SER A 22 1.73 7.29 -1.50
CA SER A 22 0.47 7.52 -0.78
C SER A 22 -0.74 6.88 -1.49
N ARG A 23 -0.77 6.92 -2.83
CA ARG A 23 -1.84 6.32 -3.63
C ARG A 23 -1.81 4.79 -3.61
N ARG A 24 -0.63 4.18 -3.79
CA ARG A 24 -0.47 2.71 -3.71
C ARG A 24 -0.83 2.18 -2.32
N LEU A 25 -0.40 2.85 -1.25
CA LEU A 25 -0.75 2.47 0.12
C LEU A 25 -2.26 2.56 0.37
N ARG A 26 -2.94 3.57 -0.18
CA ARG A 26 -4.41 3.66 -0.12
C ARG A 26 -5.10 2.55 -0.92
N ILE A 27 -4.62 2.23 -2.11
CA ILE A 27 -5.13 1.09 -2.90
C ILE A 27 -4.97 -0.22 -2.12
N ILE A 28 -3.79 -0.49 -1.55
CA ILE A 28 -3.53 -1.69 -0.74
C ILE A 28 -4.52 -1.78 0.43
N GLN A 29 -4.81 -0.67 1.11
CA GLN A 29 -5.76 -0.62 2.22
C GLN A 29 -7.23 -0.81 1.78
N LEU A 30 -7.61 -0.34 0.59
CA LEU A 30 -8.94 -0.63 0.02
C LEU A 30 -9.09 -2.12 -0.28
N LEU A 31 -8.07 -2.71 -0.91
CA LEU A 31 -8.05 -4.12 -1.31
C LEU A 31 -7.91 -5.10 -0.13
N GLU A 32 -7.52 -4.61 1.06
CA GLU A 32 -7.57 -5.39 2.30
C GLU A 32 -9.01 -5.75 2.68
N LYS A 33 -9.97 -4.86 2.40
CA LYS A 33 -11.37 -5.04 2.82
C LYS A 33 -12.13 -5.97 1.90
N LYS A 34 -11.92 -5.83 0.59
CA LYS A 34 -12.55 -6.61 -0.46
C LYS A 34 -11.80 -6.44 -1.78
N GLU A 35 -12.02 -7.37 -2.70
CA GLU A 35 -11.63 -7.15 -4.09
C GLU A 35 -12.45 -6.02 -4.73
N MET A 36 -11.83 -5.27 -5.65
CA MET A 36 -12.43 -4.10 -6.28
C MET A 36 -12.02 -3.98 -7.73
N ASN A 37 -12.88 -3.40 -8.57
CA ASN A 37 -12.51 -3.00 -9.93
C ASN A 37 -11.86 -1.60 -9.93
N VAL A 38 -11.30 -1.20 -11.08
CA VAL A 38 -10.61 0.11 -11.24
C VAL A 38 -11.55 1.29 -10.98
N GLY A 39 -12.79 1.22 -11.46
CA GLY A 39 -13.80 2.27 -11.30
C GLY A 39 -14.16 2.50 -9.83
N ASP A 40 -14.48 1.43 -9.11
CA ASP A 40 -14.80 1.51 -7.67
C ASP A 40 -13.63 2.09 -6.86
N MET A 41 -12.39 1.73 -7.20
CA MET A 41 -11.19 2.28 -6.56
C MET A 41 -10.98 3.76 -6.91
N ALA A 42 -11.26 4.15 -8.15
CA ALA A 42 -11.14 5.53 -8.62
C ALA A 42 -12.13 6.44 -7.90
N GLU A 43 -13.38 5.99 -7.78
CA GLU A 43 -14.44 6.67 -7.03
C GLU A 43 -14.06 6.80 -5.55
N ALA A 44 -13.67 5.71 -4.90
CA ALA A 44 -13.29 5.72 -3.48
C ALA A 44 -12.08 6.63 -3.17
N LEU A 45 -11.20 6.87 -4.14
CA LEU A 45 -9.99 7.68 -3.97
C LEU A 45 -10.10 9.09 -4.55
N GLY A 46 -11.24 9.42 -5.18
CA GLY A 46 -11.50 10.72 -5.79
C GLY A 46 -10.49 11.09 -6.88
N VAL A 47 -10.14 10.13 -7.74
CA VAL A 47 -9.16 10.35 -8.82
C VAL A 47 -9.61 9.68 -10.13
N PRO A 48 -9.08 10.09 -11.29
CA PRO A 48 -9.39 9.42 -12.56
C PRO A 48 -8.94 7.96 -12.59
N SER A 49 -9.71 7.10 -13.25
CA SER A 49 -9.39 5.67 -13.43
C SER A 49 -8.04 5.41 -14.09
N SER A 50 -7.57 6.31 -14.96
CA SER A 50 -6.24 6.23 -15.57
C SER A 50 -5.11 6.27 -14.54
N ASN A 51 -5.26 7.08 -13.49
CA ASN A 51 -4.32 7.17 -12.38
C ASN A 51 -4.27 5.86 -11.58
N ILE A 52 -5.44 5.27 -11.29
CA ILE A 52 -5.54 3.98 -10.60
C ILE A 52 -4.92 2.85 -11.43
N SER A 53 -5.23 2.78 -12.72
CA SER A 53 -4.66 1.78 -13.63
C SER A 53 -3.13 1.82 -13.67
N GLN A 54 -2.53 3.01 -13.65
CA GLN A 54 -1.08 3.17 -13.59
C GLN A 54 -0.50 2.58 -12.30
N HIS A 55 -1.11 2.88 -11.14
CA HIS A 55 -0.68 2.33 -9.86
C HIS A 55 -0.86 0.80 -9.80
N LEU A 56 -2.00 0.28 -10.29
CA LEU A 56 -2.26 -1.15 -10.34
C LEU A 56 -1.30 -1.89 -11.26
N ARG A 57 -0.86 -1.27 -12.36
CA ARG A 57 0.17 -1.84 -13.24
C ARG A 57 1.48 -2.07 -12.48
N VAL A 58 1.94 -1.06 -11.73
CA VAL A 58 3.15 -1.18 -10.91
C VAL A 58 2.97 -2.26 -9.84
N LEU A 59 1.87 -2.21 -9.08
CA LEU A 59 1.59 -3.20 -8.04
C LEU A 59 1.50 -4.62 -8.59
N ARG A 60 0.91 -4.80 -9.79
CA ARG A 60 0.79 -6.11 -10.45
C ARG A 60 2.15 -6.62 -10.93
N ASN A 61 2.99 -5.76 -11.52
CA ASN A 61 4.31 -6.14 -11.99
C ASN A 61 5.22 -6.66 -10.87
N HIS A 62 5.01 -6.18 -9.64
CA HIS A 62 5.74 -6.64 -8.45
C HIS A 62 4.93 -7.63 -7.60
N ASN A 63 3.93 -8.30 -8.18
CA ASN A 63 3.12 -9.34 -7.53
C ASN A 63 2.45 -8.89 -6.21
N VAL A 64 2.18 -7.60 -6.01
CA VAL A 64 1.45 -7.10 -4.83
C VAL A 64 -0.04 -7.37 -4.95
N VAL A 65 -0.57 -7.26 -6.18
CA VAL A 65 -1.98 -7.51 -6.48
C VAL A 65 -2.12 -8.58 -7.56
N LYS A 66 -3.21 -9.31 -7.48
CA LYS A 66 -3.70 -10.24 -8.51
C LYS A 66 -4.91 -9.62 -9.19
N ALA A 67 -5.18 -10.08 -10.40
CA ALA A 67 -6.34 -9.67 -11.18
C ALA A 67 -7.14 -10.90 -11.59
N ARG A 68 -8.46 -10.85 -11.41
CA ARG A 68 -9.42 -11.81 -11.98
C ARG A 68 -10.36 -11.09 -12.92
N LYS A 69 -10.80 -11.75 -13.99
CA LYS A 69 -11.79 -11.21 -14.92
C LYS A 69 -13.14 -11.88 -14.64
N GLU A 70 -14.20 -11.07 -14.60
CA GLU A 70 -15.58 -11.51 -14.44
C GLU A 70 -16.45 -10.74 -15.45
N GLY A 71 -16.94 -11.45 -16.46
CA GLY A 71 -17.57 -10.82 -17.63
C GLY A 71 -16.59 -9.87 -18.33
N GLN A 72 -16.96 -8.59 -18.43
CA GLN A 72 -16.09 -7.55 -19.00
C GLN A 72 -15.28 -6.79 -17.94
N THR A 73 -15.48 -7.08 -16.65
CA THR A 73 -14.87 -6.34 -15.55
C THR A 73 -13.64 -7.06 -15.01
N VAL A 74 -12.60 -6.29 -14.68
CA VAL A 74 -11.40 -6.81 -14.01
C VAL A 74 -11.43 -6.39 -12.55
N PHE A 75 -11.40 -7.38 -11.66
CA PHE A 75 -11.32 -7.21 -10.21
C PHE A 75 -9.91 -7.49 -9.73
N TYR A 76 -9.45 -6.67 -8.79
CA TYR A 76 -8.13 -6.78 -8.17
C TYR A 76 -8.26 -7.21 -6.72
N SER A 77 -7.31 -8.02 -6.27
CA SER A 77 -7.18 -8.46 -4.87
C SER A 77 -5.70 -8.50 -4.48
N LEU A 78 -5.41 -8.53 -3.18
CA LEU A 78 -4.03 -8.61 -2.71
C LEU A 78 -3.44 -10.00 -2.92
N SER A 79 -2.18 -10.07 -3.32
CA SER A 79 -1.44 -11.33 -3.40
C SER A 79 -1.12 -11.91 -2.03
N ASN A 80 -0.92 -11.05 -1.02
CA ASN A 80 -0.55 -11.43 0.34
C ASN A 80 -1.25 -10.52 1.37
N LEU A 81 -2.06 -11.12 2.24
CA LEU A 81 -2.84 -10.41 3.27
C LEU A 81 -1.99 -9.90 4.45
N ARG A 82 -0.69 -10.24 4.52
CA ARG A 82 0.23 -9.68 5.52
C ARG A 82 0.71 -8.28 5.17
N LEU A 83 0.68 -7.90 3.88
CA LEU A 83 1.19 -6.60 3.44
C LEU A 83 0.39 -5.41 4.02
N PRO A 84 -0.95 -5.37 3.96
CA PRO A 84 -1.71 -4.27 4.55
C PRO A 84 -1.49 -4.13 6.06
N LYS A 85 -1.33 -5.27 6.76
CA LYS A 85 -1.01 -5.30 8.18
C LYS A 85 0.33 -4.63 8.45
N ALA A 86 1.38 -5.02 7.71
CA ALA A 86 2.69 -4.36 7.81
C ALA A 86 2.63 -2.85 7.53
N CYS A 87 1.86 -2.43 6.51
CA CYS A 87 1.64 -1.00 6.24
C CYS A 87 0.90 -0.29 7.39
N THR A 88 -0.01 -0.99 8.07
CA THR A 88 -0.73 -0.46 9.23
C THR A 88 0.18 -0.32 10.45
N GLU A 89 1.06 -1.29 10.71
CA GLU A 89 2.06 -1.18 11.78
C GLU A 89 2.99 0.04 11.58
N ILE A 90 3.48 0.23 10.35
CA ILE A 90 4.29 1.43 10.01
C ILE A 90 3.49 2.71 10.30
N ARG A 91 2.20 2.75 9.95
CA ARG A 91 1.34 3.91 10.20
C ARG A 91 1.15 4.17 11.69
N SER A 92 0.97 3.13 12.51
CA SER A 92 0.84 3.26 13.97
C SER A 92 2.08 3.88 14.60
N ILE A 93 3.28 3.41 14.21
CA ILE A 93 4.56 3.98 14.66
C ILE A 93 4.66 5.47 14.31
N LEU A 94 4.24 5.86 13.10
CA LEU A 94 4.25 7.27 12.67
C LEU A 94 3.28 8.12 13.51
N LEU A 95 2.07 7.62 13.78
CA LEU A 95 1.07 8.31 14.60
C LEU A 95 1.56 8.51 16.04
N GLU A 96 2.12 7.47 16.65
CA GLU A 96 2.74 7.56 17.99
C GLU A 96 3.86 8.58 18.04
N GLY A 97 4.72 8.61 17.00
CA GLY A 97 5.78 9.61 16.87
C GLY A 97 5.24 11.04 16.83
N MET A 98 4.16 11.27 16.07
CA MET A 98 3.51 12.58 15.97
C MET A 98 2.86 13.03 17.28
N GLU A 99 2.19 12.13 18.01
CA GLU A 99 1.62 12.44 19.32
C GLU A 99 2.70 12.84 20.33
N ASN A 100 3.81 12.10 20.35
CA ASN A 100 4.93 12.35 21.24
C ASN A 100 5.61 13.70 20.93
N ALA A 101 5.73 14.06 19.66
CA ALA A 101 6.21 15.38 19.24
C ALA A 101 5.26 16.52 19.68
N GLY A 102 3.94 16.33 19.51
CA GLY A 102 2.92 17.30 19.94
C GLY A 102 2.89 17.50 21.46
N LYS A 103 3.06 16.43 22.25
CA LYS A 103 3.17 16.49 23.72
C LYS A 103 4.43 17.25 24.17
N LYS A 104 5.57 17.08 23.47
CA LYS A 104 6.80 17.85 23.74
C LYS A 104 6.63 19.34 23.44
N ALA A 105 6.01 19.70 22.32
CA ALA A 105 5.76 21.10 21.95
C ALA A 105 4.88 21.84 22.98
N LYS A 106 3.84 21.19 23.52
CA LYS A 106 2.96 21.74 24.57
C LYS A 106 3.64 21.89 25.94
N ARG A 107 4.71 21.16 26.22
CA ARG A 107 5.49 21.29 27.47
C ARG A 107 6.51 22.42 27.45
N MET A 108 6.94 22.88 26.27
CA MET A 108 7.91 23.98 26.13
C MET A 108 7.25 25.37 26.08
N THR A 109 5.92 25.43 25.93
CA THR A 109 5.13 26.68 25.91
C THR A 109 4.46 26.98 27.26
N LYS A 110 4.81 26.23 28.30
CA LYS A 110 4.30 26.39 29.67
C LYS A 110 5.43 26.62 30.65
#